data_AF-A0AAN6MI90-F1
#
_entry.id   AF-A0AAN6MI90-F1
#
_cell.length_a   1.000
_cell.length_b   1.000
_cell.length_c   1.000
_cell.angle_alpha   90.00
_cell.angle_beta   90.00
_cell.angle_gamma   90.00
#
_symmetry.space_group_name_H-M   'P 1'
#
loop_
_entity.id
_entity.type
_entity.pdbx_description
1 polymer ?
#
loop_
_entity_poly.entity_id
_entity_poly.type
_entity_poly.pdbx_seq_one_letter_code
_entity_poly.pdbx_strand_id
1 'polypeptide(L)'
;MELARCQFLVFPATTCYQRFSNKSLGMGASSTRISNQITTNVLLPYAVALTEALQLPRSLVDSLVSALLDELYCRPARLAARAPHLPASLVRRMGHTHSTMLALATNFAARALNHIYPGGGPVSTSLPLPTSEHFRFSHAFYRIELFYTLFLGHLFTNDANCCFFRRQAPWENEQLGCVHGYLVAKLDQALFDYFTGPVDPDDQDYLDIELAQGVGFISRLTNARSRKGRLNILNGDIRASLRDDANASLPEALCNSYSINTIEISEELCDSVALDRYGQSNDGDTDLGPYEVWRAANVGRRVSDSVMADDNAWLRDRAYVLWDGDRVRKMGGFKKDGDEA
;
A
#
# COMPACT_ATOMS: atom_id res chain seq x y z
N MET A 1 -43.76 17.57 9.42
CA MET A 1 -43.82 19.02 9.19
C MET A 1 -42.40 19.52 9.12
N GLU A 2 -42.00 19.93 7.91
CA GLU A 2 -40.80 20.68 7.50
C GLU A 2 -39.46 20.49 8.24
N LEU A 3 -38.51 19.84 7.56
CA LEU A 3 -37.08 20.06 7.79
C LEU A 3 -36.50 20.89 6.65
N ALA A 4 -35.89 22.00 7.05
CA ALA A 4 -35.43 23.10 6.23
C ALA A 4 -34.23 22.73 5.33
N ARG A 5 -34.21 23.34 4.15
CA ARG A 5 -33.12 23.33 3.18
C ARG A 5 -31.96 24.20 3.67
N CYS A 6 -30.81 23.61 3.97
CA CYS A 6 -29.54 24.32 4.02
C CYS A 6 -28.76 24.04 2.73
N GLN A 7 -28.70 25.04 1.84
CA GLN A 7 -27.77 25.06 0.71
C GLN A 7 -26.40 25.47 1.23
N PHE A 8 -25.44 24.55 1.26
CA PHE A 8 -24.03 24.88 1.43
C PHE A 8 -23.34 24.90 0.07
N LEU A 9 -22.63 26.01 -0.18
CA LEU A 9 -21.76 26.22 -1.32
C LEU A 9 -20.62 25.19 -1.29
N VAL A 10 -20.60 24.32 -2.31
CA VAL A 10 -19.54 23.35 -2.56
C VAL A 10 -18.32 24.08 -3.15
N PHE A 11 -17.21 24.11 -2.42
CA PHE A 11 -15.90 24.44 -2.99
C PHE A 11 -15.18 23.13 -3.39
N PRO A 12 -14.73 22.98 -4.65
CA PRO A 12 -13.97 21.80 -5.06
C PRO A 12 -12.51 21.92 -4.58
N ALA A 13 -12.13 21.11 -3.58
CA ALA A 13 -10.77 21.07 -3.02
C ALA A 13 -9.74 20.32 -3.90
N THR A 14 -10.15 19.74 -5.04
CA THR A 14 -9.29 18.88 -5.86
C THR A 14 -8.53 19.60 -6.99
N THR A 15 -8.84 20.86 -7.30
CA THR A 15 -8.22 21.57 -8.44
C THR A 15 -6.94 22.35 -8.12
N CYS A 16 -6.56 22.47 -6.84
CA CYS A 16 -5.34 23.21 -6.46
C CYS A 16 -4.05 22.35 -6.57
N TYR A 17 -4.17 21.02 -6.54
CA TYR A 17 -3.02 20.10 -6.46
C TYR A 17 -2.23 20.00 -7.79
N GLN A 18 -2.90 20.10 -8.94
CA GLN A 18 -2.25 19.84 -10.25
C GLN A 18 -1.69 21.08 -10.97
N ARG A 19 -2.00 22.31 -10.54
CA ARG A 19 -1.68 23.52 -11.33
C ARG A 19 -0.34 24.20 -11.01
N PHE A 20 0.46 23.68 -10.06
CA PHE A 20 1.67 24.35 -9.57
C PHE A 20 3.01 23.77 -10.04
N SER A 21 3.03 22.82 -10.98
CA SER A 21 4.26 22.12 -11.37
C SER A 21 5.27 22.91 -12.24
N ASN A 22 4.99 24.13 -12.73
CA ASN A 22 5.80 24.73 -13.82
C ASN A 22 6.28 26.19 -13.62
N LYS A 23 6.38 26.71 -12.39
CA LYS A 23 7.10 28.00 -12.17
C LYS A 23 8.30 27.80 -11.27
N SER A 24 9.49 28.09 -11.80
CA SER A 24 10.79 28.03 -11.15
C SER A 24 10.89 29.02 -9.99
N LEU A 25 10.36 28.65 -8.83
CA LEU A 25 10.73 29.25 -7.55
C LEU A 25 12.03 28.61 -7.06
N GLY A 26 12.88 29.42 -6.41
CA GLY A 26 14.24 29.06 -6.03
C GLY A 26 14.38 27.66 -5.41
N MET A 27 15.42 26.93 -5.85
CA MET A 27 15.65 25.51 -5.54
C MET A 27 15.55 25.13 -4.06
N GLY A 28 15.91 26.04 -3.14
CA GLY A 28 15.83 25.80 -1.70
C GLY A 28 14.40 25.70 -1.15
N ALA A 29 13.45 26.48 -1.70
CA ALA A 29 12.06 26.48 -1.20
C ALA A 29 11.28 25.23 -1.63
N SER A 30 11.70 24.56 -2.70
CA SER A 30 11.01 23.38 -3.24
C SER A 30 11.23 22.12 -2.39
N SER A 31 12.43 21.95 -1.82
CA SER A 31 12.77 20.74 -1.03
C SER A 31 12.00 20.69 0.29
N THR A 32 11.95 21.83 1.00
CA THR A 32 11.20 21.96 2.25
C THR A 32 9.70 21.76 2.01
N ARG A 33 9.16 22.24 0.89
CA ARG A 33 7.74 22.08 0.56
C ARG A 33 7.35 20.63 0.26
N ILE A 34 8.16 19.89 -0.49
CA ILE A 34 7.91 18.46 -0.79
C ILE A 34 7.99 17.65 0.51
N SER A 35 9.01 17.91 1.33
CA SER A 35 9.16 17.26 2.64
C SER A 35 7.97 17.54 3.57
N ASN A 36 7.44 18.78 3.55
CA ASN A 36 6.24 19.15 4.29
C ASN A 36 4.93 18.60 3.70
N GLN A 37 4.93 18.19 2.42
CA GLN A 37 3.75 17.63 1.74
C GLN A 37 3.59 16.14 1.97
N ILE A 38 4.69 15.42 2.18
CA ILE A 38 4.66 14.02 2.63
C ILE A 38 4.08 14.07 4.04
N THR A 39 2.79 13.75 4.13
CA THR A 39 1.79 14.45 4.96
C THR A 39 1.92 14.23 6.47
N THR A 40 2.99 13.57 6.90
CA THR A 40 3.37 13.36 8.28
C THR A 40 4.86 13.04 8.31
N ASN A 41 5.59 13.56 9.30
CA ASN A 41 6.98 13.14 9.57
C ASN A 41 7.14 11.61 9.65
N VAL A 42 6.05 10.88 9.88
CA VAL A 42 5.98 9.42 9.97
C VAL A 42 6.15 8.71 8.62
N LEU A 43 5.73 9.31 7.49
CA LEU A 43 5.90 8.70 6.15
C LEU A 43 7.24 9.06 5.49
N LEU A 44 7.90 10.13 5.94
CA LEU A 44 9.17 10.57 5.38
C LEU A 44 10.28 9.51 5.42
N PRO A 45 10.46 8.72 6.50
CA PRO A 45 11.42 7.61 6.52
C PRO A 45 11.20 6.62 5.37
N TYR A 46 9.95 6.26 5.07
CA TYR A 46 9.62 5.32 4.00
C TYR A 46 9.90 5.90 2.61
N ALA A 47 9.60 7.19 2.41
CA ALA A 47 9.91 7.89 1.17
C ALA A 47 11.43 7.98 0.91
N VAL A 48 12.22 8.22 1.98
CA VAL A 48 13.68 8.21 1.92
C VAL A 48 14.20 6.79 1.69
N ALA A 49 13.70 5.78 2.43
CA ALA A 49 14.07 4.38 2.24
C ALA A 49 13.90 3.93 0.80
N LEU A 50 12.72 4.21 0.22
CA LEU A 50 12.43 3.88 -1.16
C LEU A 50 13.38 4.61 -2.14
N THR A 51 13.66 5.88 -1.87
CA THR A 51 14.58 6.67 -2.71
C THR A 51 16.02 6.15 -2.66
N GLU A 52 16.48 5.68 -1.50
CA GLU A 52 17.78 5.03 -1.32
C GLU A 52 17.79 3.62 -1.95
N ALA A 53 16.72 2.84 -1.77
CA ALA A 53 16.56 1.51 -2.37
C ALA A 53 16.69 1.55 -3.89
N LEU A 54 16.07 2.54 -4.55
CA LEU A 54 16.17 2.78 -5.99
C LEU A 54 17.59 3.13 -6.49
N GLN A 55 18.53 3.43 -5.59
CA GLN A 55 19.93 3.71 -5.92
C GLN A 55 20.87 2.56 -5.57
N LEU A 56 20.39 1.53 -4.88
CA LEU A 56 21.21 0.38 -4.56
C LEU A 56 21.58 -0.38 -5.84
N PRO A 57 22.78 -0.98 -5.92
CA PRO A 57 23.17 -1.81 -7.05
C PRO A 57 22.20 -2.98 -7.23
N ARG A 58 21.88 -3.34 -8.48
CA ARG A 58 21.06 -4.53 -8.77
C ARG A 58 21.70 -5.84 -8.35
N SER A 59 23.01 -5.89 -8.10
CA SER A 59 23.65 -7.01 -7.42
C SER A 59 23.65 -6.73 -5.91
N LEU A 60 22.46 -6.59 -5.34
CA LEU A 60 22.28 -6.27 -3.92
C LEU A 60 23.09 -7.22 -3.06
N VAL A 61 23.78 -6.64 -2.08
CA VAL A 61 24.37 -7.40 -0.99
C VAL A 61 23.35 -7.40 0.14
N ASP A 62 22.98 -8.57 0.65
CA ASP A 62 21.99 -8.74 1.73
C ASP A 62 22.25 -7.82 2.94
N SER A 63 23.51 -7.48 3.19
CA SER A 63 23.92 -6.56 4.25
C SER A 63 23.46 -5.11 4.03
N LEU A 64 23.42 -4.62 2.78
CA LEU A 64 22.94 -3.26 2.45
C LEU A 64 21.43 -3.17 2.61
N VAL A 65 20.70 -4.20 2.14
CA VAL A 65 19.25 -4.30 2.31
C VAL A 65 18.92 -4.36 3.80
N SER A 66 19.58 -5.24 4.55
CA SER A 66 19.40 -5.38 6.00
C SER A 66 19.70 -4.06 6.73
N ALA A 67 20.79 -3.36 6.41
CA ALA A 67 21.13 -2.09 7.02
C ALA A 67 20.10 -0.98 6.74
N LEU A 68 19.52 -0.95 5.53
CA LEU A 68 18.46 -0.01 5.19
C LEU A 68 17.17 -0.32 5.96
N LEU A 69 16.78 -1.59 6.05
CA LEU A 69 15.61 -2.01 6.83
C LEU A 69 15.82 -1.78 8.33
N ASP A 70 17.02 -2.02 8.86
CA ASP A 70 17.38 -1.68 10.24
C ASP A 70 17.24 -0.19 10.52
N GLU A 71 17.71 0.67 9.61
CA GLU A 71 17.52 2.11 9.78
C GLU A 71 16.04 2.49 9.71
N LEU A 72 15.27 1.92 8.78
CA LEU A 72 13.85 2.22 8.61
C LEU A 72 13.03 1.86 9.84
N TYR A 73 13.20 0.64 10.38
CA TYR A 73 12.36 0.14 11.47
C TYR A 73 12.90 0.49 12.85
N CYS A 74 14.21 0.48 13.05
CA CYS A 74 14.78 0.73 14.38
C CYS A 74 15.14 2.20 14.61
N ARG A 75 15.40 2.97 13.53
CA ARG A 75 15.85 4.37 13.64
C ARG A 75 15.22 5.29 12.57
N PRO A 76 13.88 5.29 12.40
CA PRO A 76 13.21 6.02 11.31
C PRO A 76 13.55 7.52 11.28
N ALA A 77 13.73 8.14 12.45
CA ALA A 77 14.11 9.55 12.56
C ALA A 77 15.48 9.85 11.91
N ARG A 78 16.46 8.93 12.01
CA ARG A 78 17.76 9.10 11.35
C ARG A 78 17.64 9.02 9.84
N LEU A 79 16.75 8.16 9.33
CA LEU A 79 16.49 8.05 7.91
C LEU A 79 15.80 9.33 7.39
N ALA A 80 14.77 9.82 8.08
CA ALA A 80 14.10 11.08 7.76
C ALA A 80 15.07 12.28 7.76
N ALA A 81 16.03 12.31 8.69
CA ALA A 81 17.05 13.37 8.76
C ALA A 81 17.97 13.43 7.53
N ARG A 82 17.97 12.41 6.66
CA ARG A 82 18.73 12.42 5.40
C ARG A 82 18.01 13.18 4.28
N ALA A 83 16.69 13.38 4.38
CA ALA A 83 15.90 14.01 3.33
C ALA A 83 16.42 15.39 2.89
N PRO A 84 16.85 16.30 3.80
CA PRO A 84 17.41 17.60 3.40
C PRO A 84 18.71 17.51 2.60
N HIS A 85 19.42 16.37 2.68
CA HIS A 85 20.69 16.13 2.00
C HIS A 85 20.54 15.39 0.66
N LEU A 86 19.32 14.99 0.30
CA LEU A 86 19.07 14.33 -0.98
C LEU A 86 19.24 15.30 -2.15
N PRO A 87 19.87 14.87 -3.26
CA PRO A 87 19.87 15.61 -4.51
C PRO A 87 18.47 16.05 -4.96
N ALA A 88 18.35 17.27 -5.51
CA ALA A 88 17.07 17.85 -5.89
C ALA A 88 16.28 17.00 -6.92
N SER A 89 16.98 16.26 -7.79
CA SER A 89 16.36 15.32 -8.73
C SER A 89 15.67 14.16 -8.00
N LEU A 90 16.30 13.64 -6.94
CA LEU A 90 15.76 12.57 -6.10
C LEU A 90 14.60 13.06 -5.25
N VAL A 91 14.69 14.27 -4.66
CA VAL A 91 13.58 14.88 -3.93
C VAL A 91 12.36 15.09 -4.84
N ARG A 92 12.58 15.50 -6.09
CA ARG A 92 11.49 15.62 -7.08
C ARG A 92 10.86 14.27 -7.41
N ARG A 93 11.67 13.23 -7.61
CA ARG A 93 11.20 11.86 -7.85
C ARG A 93 10.40 11.33 -6.66
N MET A 94 10.91 11.55 -5.44
CA MET A 94 10.23 11.21 -4.19
C MET A 94 8.87 11.89 -4.09
N GLY A 95 8.80 13.21 -4.36
CA GLY A 95 7.55 13.95 -4.37
C GLY A 95 6.54 13.42 -5.40
N HIS A 96 6.98 13.11 -6.63
CA HIS A 96 6.10 12.53 -7.65
C HIS A 96 5.58 11.14 -7.27
N THR A 97 6.45 10.31 -6.68
CA THR A 97 6.09 8.97 -6.20
C THR A 97 5.05 9.08 -5.09
N HIS A 98 5.27 9.98 -4.11
CA HIS A 98 4.31 10.23 -3.04
C HIS A 98 2.96 10.71 -3.57
N SER A 99 2.93 11.68 -4.48
CA SER A 99 1.69 12.15 -5.11
C SER A 99 0.92 11.02 -5.81
N THR A 100 1.64 10.08 -6.44
CA THR A 100 1.05 8.92 -7.11
C THR A 100 0.44 7.96 -6.10
N MET A 101 1.19 7.60 -5.05
CA MET A 101 0.71 6.74 -3.97
C MET A 101 -0.50 7.35 -3.26
N LEU A 102 -0.47 8.65 -2.99
CA LEU A 102 -1.58 9.38 -2.37
C LEU A 102 -2.86 9.31 -3.21
N ALA A 103 -2.74 9.49 -4.53
CA ALA A 103 -3.87 9.36 -5.43
C ALA A 103 -4.44 7.93 -5.46
N LEU A 104 -3.57 6.91 -5.49
CA LEU A 104 -3.98 5.51 -5.44
C LEU A 104 -4.63 5.15 -4.11
N ALA A 105 -4.05 5.58 -2.98
CA ALA A 105 -4.59 5.42 -1.63
C ALA A 105 -6.00 6.01 -1.50
N THR A 106 -6.17 7.25 -1.96
CA THR A 106 -7.48 7.93 -1.95
C THR A 106 -8.50 7.17 -2.80
N ASN A 107 -8.11 6.72 -3.99
CA ASN A 107 -8.98 5.95 -4.87
C ASN A 107 -9.33 4.57 -4.29
N PHE A 108 -8.39 3.91 -3.61
CA PHE A 108 -8.63 2.63 -2.97
C PHE A 108 -9.60 2.78 -1.80
N ALA A 109 -9.37 3.74 -0.91
CA ALA A 109 -10.27 4.01 0.21
C ALA A 109 -11.69 4.33 -0.26
N ALA A 110 -11.85 5.16 -1.30
CA ALA A 110 -13.16 5.47 -1.87
C ALA A 110 -13.84 4.22 -2.47
N ARG A 111 -13.10 3.37 -3.18
CA ARG A 111 -13.63 2.11 -3.72
C ARG A 111 -14.06 1.16 -2.60
N ALA A 112 -13.23 0.99 -1.57
CA ALA A 112 -13.53 0.14 -0.44
C ALA A 112 -14.78 0.61 0.32
N LEU A 113 -14.97 1.91 0.53
CA LEU A 113 -16.20 2.47 1.11
C LEU A 113 -17.44 2.16 0.26
N ASN A 114 -17.33 2.21 -1.07
CA ASN A 114 -18.44 1.83 -1.95
C ASN A 114 -18.81 0.35 -1.84
N HIS A 115 -17.85 -0.53 -1.55
CA HIS A 115 -18.12 -1.95 -1.27
C HIS A 115 -18.77 -2.19 0.11
N ILE A 116 -18.55 -1.30 1.07
CA ILE A 116 -19.15 -1.39 2.41
C ILE A 116 -20.60 -0.88 2.41
N TYR A 117 -20.90 0.14 1.59
CA TYR A 117 -22.21 0.77 1.52
C TYR A 117 -22.86 0.63 0.13
N PRO A 118 -23.17 -0.60 -0.33
CA PRO A 118 -23.79 -0.81 -1.63
C PRO A 118 -25.20 -0.19 -1.63
N GLY A 119 -25.42 0.83 -2.46
CA GLY A 119 -26.73 1.48 -2.62
C GLY A 119 -26.93 2.77 -1.83
N GLY A 120 -25.96 3.17 -0.99
CA GLY A 120 -25.87 4.56 -0.56
C GLY A 120 -25.57 5.42 -1.79
N GLY A 121 -26.57 6.13 -2.32
CA GLY A 121 -26.39 7.04 -3.46
C GLY A 121 -25.12 7.87 -3.28
N PRO A 122 -24.38 8.15 -4.37
CA PRO A 122 -22.92 8.34 -4.38
C PRO A 122 -22.43 8.92 -3.05
N VAL A 123 -21.99 8.03 -2.15
CA VAL A 123 -21.42 8.44 -0.86
C VAL A 123 -20.42 9.51 -1.24
N SER A 124 -20.68 10.74 -0.77
CA SER A 124 -19.89 11.89 -1.18
C SER A 124 -18.44 11.47 -1.03
N THR A 125 -17.72 11.37 -2.15
CA THR A 125 -16.32 10.94 -2.23
C THR A 125 -15.38 11.88 -1.44
N SER A 126 -15.98 12.79 -0.66
CA SER A 126 -15.40 13.83 0.14
C SER A 126 -15.44 13.51 1.64
N LEU A 127 -15.83 12.31 2.10
CA LEU A 127 -15.59 11.95 3.49
C LEU A 127 -14.07 11.97 3.71
N PRO A 128 -13.54 12.99 4.42
CA PRO A 128 -12.11 13.08 4.60
C PRO A 128 -11.65 11.89 5.44
N LEU A 129 -10.57 11.24 5.00
CA LEU A 129 -9.94 10.20 5.81
C LEU A 129 -9.32 10.87 7.05
N PRO A 130 -9.57 10.35 8.27
CA PRO A 130 -8.75 10.59 9.44
C PRO A 130 -7.26 10.40 9.11
N THR A 131 -6.41 11.13 9.83
CA THR A 131 -4.95 11.10 9.61
C THR A 131 -4.38 9.69 9.77
N SER A 132 -4.90 8.88 10.69
CA SER A 132 -4.53 7.48 10.93
C SER A 132 -4.86 6.59 9.72
N GLU A 133 -6.10 6.62 9.22
CA GLU A 133 -6.51 5.86 8.03
C GLU A 133 -5.66 6.27 6.82
N HIS A 134 -5.54 7.58 6.59
CA HIS A 134 -4.72 8.11 5.50
C HIS A 134 -3.26 7.63 5.58
N PHE A 135 -2.70 7.62 6.79
CA PHE A 135 -1.37 7.07 7.08
C PHE A 135 -1.30 5.59 6.69
N ARG A 136 -2.21 4.74 7.18
CA ARG A 136 -2.22 3.30 6.89
C ARG A 136 -2.31 2.97 5.41
N PHE A 137 -3.24 3.62 4.69
CA PHE A 137 -3.32 3.44 3.23
C PHE A 137 -2.01 3.82 2.56
N SER A 138 -1.49 5.02 2.82
CA SER A 138 -0.25 5.50 2.18
C SER A 138 0.98 4.64 2.55
N HIS A 139 1.07 4.23 3.81
CA HIS A 139 2.14 3.42 4.37
C HIS A 139 2.19 2.02 3.74
N ALA A 140 1.02 1.38 3.53
CA ALA A 140 0.93 0.11 2.84
C ALA A 140 1.41 0.21 1.36
N PHE A 141 1.08 1.28 0.65
CA PHE A 141 1.62 1.54 -0.71
C PHE A 141 3.14 1.69 -0.70
N TYR A 142 3.70 2.44 0.26
CA TYR A 142 5.16 2.57 0.38
C TYR A 142 5.84 1.23 0.64
N ARG A 143 5.26 0.39 1.51
CA ARG A 143 5.81 -0.93 1.85
C ARG A 143 5.78 -1.88 0.66
N ILE A 144 4.71 -1.89 -0.13
CA ILE A 144 4.66 -2.68 -1.38
C ILE A 144 5.72 -2.21 -2.37
N GLU A 145 5.82 -0.91 -2.61
CA GLU A 145 6.80 -0.36 -3.55
C GLU A 145 8.23 -0.65 -3.08
N LEU A 146 8.49 -0.53 -1.77
CA LEU A 146 9.78 -0.84 -1.17
C LEU A 146 10.10 -2.34 -1.28
N PHE A 147 9.13 -3.22 -1.05
CA PHE A 147 9.29 -4.66 -1.23
C PHE A 147 9.72 -4.98 -2.66
N TYR A 148 8.96 -4.55 -3.66
CA TYR A 148 9.33 -4.80 -5.05
C TYR A 148 10.66 -4.15 -5.43
N THR A 149 10.97 -2.96 -4.91
CA THR A 149 12.27 -2.31 -5.19
C THR A 149 13.45 -3.09 -4.61
N LEU A 150 13.30 -3.69 -3.42
CA LEU A 150 14.40 -4.38 -2.73
C LEU A 150 14.56 -5.84 -3.15
N PHE A 151 13.50 -6.50 -3.57
CA PHE A 151 13.51 -7.96 -3.76
C PHE A 151 13.26 -8.40 -5.20
N LEU A 152 13.04 -7.47 -6.15
CA LEU A 152 12.89 -7.80 -7.56
C LEU A 152 14.21 -8.24 -8.21
N GLY A 153 14.20 -9.39 -8.88
CA GLY A 153 15.35 -9.90 -9.65
C GLY A 153 16.42 -10.60 -8.83
N HIS A 154 16.19 -10.79 -7.53
CA HIS A 154 17.07 -11.58 -6.67
C HIS A 154 16.49 -12.96 -6.44
N LEU A 155 17.35 -13.98 -6.43
CA LEU A 155 16.97 -15.30 -5.95
C LEU A 155 16.43 -15.13 -4.53
N PHE A 156 15.12 -15.31 -4.41
CA PHE A 156 14.37 -15.31 -3.18
C PHE A 156 14.97 -16.29 -2.19
N THR A 157 15.94 -15.83 -1.40
CA THR A 157 16.32 -16.57 -0.21
C THR A 157 15.21 -16.30 0.80
N ASN A 158 14.57 -17.38 1.28
CA ASN A 158 13.51 -17.28 2.29
C ASN A 158 13.92 -16.39 3.48
N ASP A 159 15.21 -16.32 3.78
CA ASP A 159 15.79 -15.52 4.85
C ASP A 159 15.67 -14.01 4.62
N ALA A 160 15.89 -13.51 3.41
CA ALA A 160 15.86 -12.06 3.12
C ALA A 160 14.44 -11.48 3.23
N ASN A 161 13.44 -12.21 2.74
CA ASN A 161 12.03 -11.84 2.87
C ASN A 161 11.56 -11.87 4.34
N CYS A 162 12.01 -12.88 5.09
CA CYS A 162 11.70 -12.98 6.52
C CYS A 162 12.14 -11.71 7.27
N CYS A 163 13.29 -11.12 6.91
CA CYS A 163 13.75 -9.88 7.54
C CYS A 163 12.85 -8.67 7.27
N PHE A 164 12.08 -8.66 6.19
CA PHE A 164 11.12 -7.59 5.89
C PHE A 164 9.79 -7.79 6.65
N PHE A 165 9.16 -8.95 6.49
CA PHE A 165 7.81 -9.20 7.03
C PHE A 165 7.78 -9.50 8.53
N ARG A 166 8.84 -10.07 9.11
CA ARG A 166 8.87 -10.38 10.56
C ARG A 166 9.02 -9.15 11.45
N ARG A 167 9.37 -8.00 10.88
CA ARG A 167 9.43 -6.72 11.59
C ARG A 167 8.06 -6.07 11.75
N GLN A 168 7.02 -6.73 11.24
CA GLN A 168 5.70 -6.16 11.06
C GLN A 168 4.69 -7.10 11.68
N ALA A 169 3.63 -6.52 12.22
CA ALA A 169 2.56 -7.32 12.78
C ALA A 169 1.78 -8.03 11.65
N PRO A 170 1.18 -9.20 11.92
CA PRO A 170 0.38 -9.92 10.92
C PRO A 170 -0.73 -9.06 10.28
N TRP A 171 -1.41 -8.22 11.05
CA TRP A 171 -2.45 -7.31 10.52
C TRP A 171 -1.87 -6.21 9.64
N GLU A 172 -0.65 -5.74 9.88
CA GLU A 172 0.03 -4.78 8.98
C GLU A 172 0.43 -5.48 7.68
N ASN A 173 0.84 -6.75 7.74
CA ASN A 173 1.11 -7.55 6.55
C ASN A 173 -0.16 -7.80 5.74
N GLU A 174 -1.30 -7.99 6.40
CA GLU A 174 -2.60 -8.04 5.74
C GLU A 174 -2.97 -6.72 5.04
N GLN A 175 -2.52 -5.56 5.53
CA GLN A 175 -2.69 -4.29 4.81
C GLN A 175 -1.98 -4.32 3.45
N LEU A 176 -0.82 -4.99 3.35
CA LEU A 176 -0.13 -5.20 2.07
C LEU A 176 -0.96 -6.12 1.17
N GLY A 177 -1.56 -7.18 1.71
CA GLY A 177 -2.50 -8.02 0.98
C GLY A 177 -3.68 -7.22 0.39
N CYS A 178 -4.25 -6.29 1.16
CA CYS A 178 -5.33 -5.42 0.70
C CYS A 178 -4.91 -4.51 -0.46
N VAL A 179 -3.75 -3.84 -0.33
CA VAL A 179 -3.25 -2.95 -1.39
C VAL A 179 -2.80 -3.73 -2.61
N HIS A 180 -2.20 -4.92 -2.44
CA HIS A 180 -1.82 -5.81 -3.54
C HIS A 180 -3.06 -6.23 -4.33
N GLY A 181 -4.11 -6.74 -3.68
CA GLY A 181 -5.36 -7.10 -4.36
C GLY A 181 -5.97 -5.92 -5.13
N TYR A 182 -5.94 -4.71 -4.55
CA TYR A 182 -6.37 -3.50 -5.24
C TYR A 182 -5.54 -3.19 -6.50
N LEU A 183 -4.21 -3.30 -6.41
CA LEU A 183 -3.30 -3.04 -7.52
C LEU A 183 -3.42 -4.09 -8.63
N VAL A 184 -3.55 -5.37 -8.26
CA VAL A 184 -3.85 -6.48 -9.19
C VAL A 184 -5.12 -6.19 -9.96
N ALA A 185 -6.23 -5.87 -9.26
CA ALA A 185 -7.50 -5.56 -9.91
C ALA A 185 -7.42 -4.33 -10.83
N LYS A 186 -6.57 -3.35 -10.50
CA LYS A 186 -6.31 -2.19 -11.37
C LYS A 186 -5.52 -2.55 -12.63
N LEU A 187 -4.52 -3.41 -12.49
CA LEU A 187 -3.74 -3.91 -13.63
C LEU A 187 -4.59 -4.78 -14.53
N ASP A 188 -5.29 -5.76 -13.97
CA ASP A 188 -6.19 -6.64 -14.71
C ASP A 188 -7.20 -5.83 -15.52
N GLN A 189 -7.88 -4.85 -14.90
CA GLN A 189 -8.78 -3.95 -15.61
C GLN A 189 -8.08 -3.18 -16.77
N ALA A 190 -6.85 -2.72 -16.57
CA ALA A 190 -6.12 -1.97 -17.59
C ALA A 190 -5.65 -2.87 -18.76
N LEU A 191 -5.37 -4.15 -18.47
CA LEU A 191 -4.89 -5.18 -19.38
C LEU A 191 -6.02 -5.95 -20.07
N PHE A 192 -7.21 -6.01 -19.49
CA PHE A 192 -8.41 -6.62 -20.11
C PHE A 192 -8.77 -5.96 -21.44
N ASP A 193 -8.54 -4.65 -21.58
CA ASP A 193 -8.74 -3.95 -22.86
C ASP A 193 -7.63 -4.27 -23.89
N TYR A 194 -6.53 -4.90 -23.44
CA TYR A 194 -5.35 -5.22 -24.25
C TYR A 194 -5.38 -6.66 -24.76
N PHE A 195 -5.54 -7.61 -23.85
CA PHE A 195 -5.75 -9.03 -24.17
C PHE A 195 -7.21 -9.20 -24.58
N THR A 196 -7.50 -10.01 -25.60
CA THR A 196 -8.88 -10.23 -26.07
C THR A 196 -9.64 -11.15 -25.12
N GLY A 197 -9.68 -10.83 -23.82
CA GLY A 197 -10.21 -11.65 -22.76
C GLY A 197 -9.53 -11.38 -21.41
N PRO A 198 -10.07 -11.95 -20.32
CA PRO A 198 -9.41 -11.95 -19.02
C PRO A 198 -8.04 -12.64 -19.12
N VAL A 199 -7.09 -12.18 -18.30
CA VAL A 199 -5.81 -12.87 -18.10
C VAL A 199 -6.12 -14.25 -17.50
N ASP A 200 -5.45 -15.30 -18.00
CA ASP A 200 -5.61 -16.65 -17.46
C ASP A 200 -5.19 -16.63 -15.97
N PRO A 201 -5.95 -17.24 -15.04
CA PRO A 201 -5.50 -17.39 -13.66
C PRO A 201 -4.10 -18.00 -13.53
N ASP A 202 -3.70 -18.86 -14.47
CA ASP A 202 -2.37 -19.47 -14.52
C ASP A 202 -1.27 -18.44 -14.88
N ASP A 203 -1.64 -17.25 -15.38
CA ASP A 203 -0.72 -16.14 -15.67
C ASP A 203 -0.58 -15.16 -14.48
N GLN A 204 -0.88 -15.57 -13.23
CA GLN A 204 -0.70 -14.70 -12.05
C GLN A 204 0.73 -14.15 -11.93
N ASP A 205 1.74 -14.96 -12.30
CA ASP A 205 3.14 -14.55 -12.36
C ASP A 205 3.35 -13.32 -13.25
N TYR A 206 2.58 -13.22 -14.33
CA TYR A 206 2.64 -12.07 -15.22
C TYR A 206 2.16 -10.79 -14.52
N LEU A 207 1.09 -10.85 -13.72
CA LEU A 207 0.61 -9.68 -12.99
C LEU A 207 1.61 -9.23 -11.92
N ASP A 208 2.27 -10.16 -11.22
CA ASP A 208 3.30 -9.82 -10.23
C ASP A 208 4.54 -9.17 -10.90
N ILE A 209 4.94 -9.62 -12.09
CA ILE A 209 5.99 -8.95 -12.89
C ILE A 209 5.60 -7.51 -13.23
N GLU A 210 4.35 -7.29 -13.64
CA GLU A 210 3.86 -5.96 -14.00
C GLU A 210 3.67 -5.06 -12.76
N LEU A 211 3.31 -5.63 -11.60
CA LEU A 211 3.28 -4.92 -10.31
C LEU A 211 4.67 -4.46 -9.88
N ALA A 212 5.69 -5.29 -10.09
CA ALA A 212 7.05 -4.99 -9.70
C ALA A 212 7.67 -3.81 -10.47
N GLN A 213 7.05 -3.37 -11.57
CA GLN A 213 7.39 -2.11 -12.24
C GLN A 213 7.04 -0.85 -11.41
N GLY A 214 6.26 -1.02 -10.34
CA GLY A 214 5.97 -0.01 -9.33
C GLY A 214 4.72 0.83 -9.60
N VAL A 215 4.27 1.55 -8.57
CA VAL A 215 3.05 2.36 -8.57
C VAL A 215 3.03 3.44 -9.66
N GLY A 216 4.20 3.94 -10.05
CA GLY A 216 4.33 4.90 -11.14
C GLY A 216 3.92 4.31 -12.49
N PHE A 217 4.33 3.07 -12.77
CA PHE A 217 3.92 2.33 -13.97
C PHE A 217 2.42 2.06 -13.96
N ILE A 218 1.90 1.50 -12.85
CA ILE A 218 0.48 1.16 -12.71
C ILE A 218 -0.40 2.40 -12.89
N SER A 219 -0.02 3.53 -12.28
CA SER A 219 -0.74 4.80 -12.43
C SER A 219 -0.73 5.30 -13.87
N ARG A 220 0.40 5.23 -14.59
CA ARG A 220 0.44 5.62 -16.01
C ARG A 220 -0.43 4.71 -16.86
N LEU A 221 -0.37 3.40 -16.64
CA LEU A 221 -1.09 2.40 -17.43
C LEU A 221 -2.60 2.55 -17.26
N THR A 222 -3.06 2.64 -16.01
CA THR A 222 -4.49 2.79 -15.65
C THR A 222 -5.08 4.12 -16.14
N ASN A 223 -4.29 5.20 -16.16
CA ASN A 223 -4.74 6.53 -16.62
C ASN A 223 -4.59 6.76 -18.13
N ALA A 224 -3.95 5.84 -18.86
CA ALA A 224 -3.82 5.97 -20.32
C ALA A 224 -5.19 5.79 -21.00
N ARG A 225 -5.61 6.85 -21.71
CA ARG A 225 -6.94 6.95 -22.35
C ARG A 225 -7.06 6.20 -23.68
N SER A 226 -5.96 5.76 -24.26
CA SER A 226 -5.95 5.09 -25.57
C SER A 226 -5.20 3.78 -25.50
N ARG A 227 -5.67 2.79 -26.29
CA ARG A 227 -5.01 1.50 -26.45
C ARG A 227 -3.54 1.66 -26.89
N LYS A 228 -3.27 2.57 -27.82
CA LYS A 228 -1.90 2.90 -28.26
C LYS A 228 -1.05 3.47 -27.12
N GLY A 229 -1.62 4.31 -26.25
CA GLY A 229 -0.93 4.84 -25.08
C GLY A 229 -0.53 3.74 -24.09
N ARG A 230 -1.46 2.81 -23.79
CA ARG A 230 -1.18 1.64 -22.94
C ARG A 230 -0.11 0.74 -23.55
N LEU A 231 -0.21 0.46 -24.84
CA LEU A 231 0.80 -0.29 -25.60
C LEU A 231 2.19 0.34 -25.53
N ASN A 232 2.28 1.67 -25.67
CA ASN A 232 3.56 2.36 -25.56
C ASN A 232 4.16 2.26 -24.16
N ILE A 233 3.33 2.26 -23.11
CA ILE A 233 3.78 2.06 -21.72
C ILE A 233 4.28 0.62 -21.55
N LEU A 234 3.46 -0.36 -21.94
CA LEU A 234 3.79 -1.79 -21.86
C LEU A 234 5.03 -2.18 -22.66
N ASN A 235 5.31 -1.51 -23.79
CA ASN A 235 6.48 -1.77 -24.63
C ASN A 235 7.70 -0.90 -24.25
N GLY A 236 7.48 0.21 -23.54
CA GLY A 236 8.51 1.20 -23.24
C GLY A 236 9.26 0.94 -21.93
N ASP A 237 8.62 0.28 -20.96
CA ASP A 237 9.18 0.05 -19.64
C ASP A 237 9.79 -1.36 -19.54
N ILE A 238 11.10 -1.41 -19.20
CA ILE A 238 11.97 -2.43 -18.52
C ILE A 238 11.66 -3.94 -18.73
N ARG A 239 10.79 -4.35 -19.64
CA ARG A 239 10.38 -5.76 -19.83
C ARG A 239 11.53 -6.68 -20.22
N ALA A 240 12.51 -6.17 -20.96
CA ALA A 240 13.61 -6.97 -21.45
C ALA A 240 14.62 -7.37 -20.36
N SER A 241 14.63 -6.70 -19.20
CA SER A 241 15.62 -6.95 -18.15
C SER A 241 15.07 -7.71 -16.95
N LEU A 242 13.75 -7.84 -16.80
CA LEU A 242 13.11 -8.43 -15.61
C LEU A 242 12.62 -9.86 -15.82
N ARG A 243 12.38 -10.28 -17.07
CA ARG A 243 11.74 -11.59 -17.33
C ARG A 243 12.58 -12.81 -16.95
N ASP A 244 13.90 -12.68 -16.91
CA ASP A 244 14.76 -13.85 -16.69
C ASP A 244 14.94 -14.18 -15.18
N ASP A 245 14.61 -13.25 -14.26
CA ASP A 245 14.88 -13.41 -12.81
C ASP A 245 13.73 -12.93 -11.88
N ALA A 246 12.55 -12.55 -12.39
CA ALA A 246 11.47 -11.97 -11.58
C ALA A 246 10.58 -13.01 -10.87
N ASN A 247 11.11 -13.70 -9.87
CA ASN A 247 10.32 -14.58 -8.99
C ASN A 247 9.71 -13.85 -7.78
N ALA A 248 9.42 -12.55 -7.90
CA ALA A 248 8.98 -11.71 -6.79
C ALA A 248 7.48 -11.73 -6.56
N SER A 249 6.93 -12.87 -6.12
CA SER A 249 5.52 -12.92 -5.71
C SER A 249 5.36 -12.45 -4.26
N LEU A 250 4.67 -11.32 -4.06
CA LEU A 250 4.34 -10.82 -2.72
C LEU A 250 3.49 -11.84 -1.91
N PRO A 251 2.42 -12.44 -2.47
CA PRO A 251 1.66 -13.50 -1.78
C PRO A 251 2.55 -14.65 -1.30
N GLU A 252 3.41 -15.18 -2.17
CA GLU A 252 4.32 -16.28 -1.82
C GLU A 252 5.30 -15.86 -0.71
N ALA A 253 5.87 -14.66 -0.83
CA ALA A 253 6.79 -14.11 0.15
C ALA A 253 6.15 -13.94 1.55
N LEU A 254 4.89 -13.49 1.59
CA LEU A 254 4.12 -13.37 2.83
C LEU A 254 3.83 -14.74 3.44
N CYS A 255 3.36 -15.71 2.65
CA CYS A 255 3.10 -17.07 3.11
C CYS A 255 4.37 -17.74 3.69
N ASN A 256 5.50 -17.60 3.00
CA ASN A 256 6.78 -18.17 3.42
C ASN A 256 7.33 -17.53 4.71
N SER A 257 7.06 -16.24 4.94
CA SER A 257 7.57 -15.53 6.11
C SER A 257 7.04 -16.07 7.45
N TYR A 258 5.86 -16.70 7.40
CA TYR A 258 5.16 -17.23 8.57
C TYR A 258 5.08 -18.75 8.63
N SER A 259 5.62 -19.51 7.67
CA SER A 259 5.44 -20.98 7.63
C SER A 259 5.97 -21.73 8.87
N ILE A 260 6.84 -21.10 9.66
CA ILE A 260 7.38 -21.67 10.92
C ILE A 260 6.46 -21.35 12.12
N ASN A 261 5.52 -20.42 11.98
CA ASN A 261 4.66 -19.96 13.06
C ASN A 261 3.40 -20.81 13.19
N THR A 262 3.45 -21.80 14.08
CA THR A 262 2.32 -22.71 14.36
C THR A 262 1.31 -22.15 15.35
N ILE A 263 1.39 -20.87 15.70
CA ILE A 263 0.50 -20.26 16.71
C ILE A 263 -0.89 -20.08 16.12
N GLU A 264 -1.87 -20.67 16.81
CA GLU A 264 -3.29 -20.49 16.53
C GLU A 264 -3.79 -19.16 17.13
N ILE A 265 -4.60 -18.45 16.36
CA ILE A 265 -5.24 -17.20 16.74
C ILE A 265 -6.49 -17.56 17.56
N SER A 266 -6.44 -17.34 18.86
CA SER A 266 -7.58 -17.62 19.76
C SER A 266 -8.23 -16.33 20.29
N GLU A 267 -9.45 -16.46 20.82
CA GLU A 267 -10.14 -15.42 21.58
C GLU A 267 -9.43 -15.05 22.90
N GLU A 268 -8.45 -15.86 23.31
CA GLU A 268 -7.60 -15.62 24.48
C GLU A 268 -6.15 -15.30 24.10
N LEU A 269 -5.81 -15.20 22.81
CA LEU A 269 -4.48 -14.78 22.37
C LEU A 269 -4.21 -13.44 23.03
N CYS A 270 -3.42 -13.49 24.10
CA CYS A 270 -3.40 -12.42 25.07
C CYS A 270 -2.90 -11.16 24.35
N ASP A 271 -3.65 -10.07 24.46
CA ASP A 271 -3.26 -8.79 23.87
C ASP A 271 -1.83 -8.41 24.30
N SER A 272 -1.40 -8.85 25.50
CA SER A 272 -0.01 -8.73 25.94
C SER A 272 1.00 -9.50 25.09
N VAL A 273 0.73 -10.71 24.63
CA VAL A 273 1.67 -11.49 23.77
C VAL A 273 1.69 -10.93 22.35
N ALA A 274 0.55 -10.48 21.84
CA ALA A 274 0.47 -9.82 20.54
C ALA A 274 1.18 -8.45 20.57
N LEU A 275 0.98 -7.65 21.60
CA LEU A 275 1.64 -6.35 21.76
C LEU A 275 3.11 -6.47 22.16
N ASP A 276 3.52 -7.47 22.94
CA ASP A 276 4.93 -7.64 23.30
C ASP A 276 5.76 -8.19 22.13
N ARG A 277 5.15 -9.00 21.24
CA ARG A 277 5.81 -9.52 20.02
C ARG A 277 5.71 -8.59 18.82
N TYR A 278 4.63 -7.83 18.70
CA TYR A 278 4.32 -7.06 17.48
C TYR A 278 4.04 -5.57 17.74
N GLY A 279 4.04 -5.13 19.01
CA GLY A 279 3.69 -3.76 19.42
C GLY A 279 4.82 -2.74 19.30
N GLN A 280 5.89 -3.03 18.56
CA GLN A 280 6.74 -1.98 17.99
C GLN A 280 6.05 -1.31 16.80
N SER A 281 4.74 -1.04 16.89
CA SER A 281 4.04 -0.35 15.81
C SER A 281 4.62 1.06 15.68
N ASN A 282 4.71 1.56 14.45
CA ASN A 282 5.19 2.91 14.18
C ASN A 282 4.48 3.90 15.12
N ASP A 283 5.25 4.81 15.75
CA ASP A 283 4.81 5.85 16.70
C ASP A 283 3.65 6.76 16.21
N GLY A 284 3.17 6.58 14.98
CA GLY A 284 2.10 7.37 14.36
C GLY A 284 0.70 6.75 14.39
N ASP A 285 0.53 5.45 14.68
CA ASP A 285 -0.79 4.82 14.73
C ASP A 285 -1.00 4.04 16.03
N THR A 286 -1.88 4.57 16.88
CA THR A 286 -2.25 3.99 18.17
C THR A 286 -3.61 3.29 18.12
N ASP A 287 -4.27 3.25 16.97
CA ASP A 287 -5.57 2.60 16.84
C ASP A 287 -5.39 1.07 16.79
N LEU A 288 -6.07 0.37 17.70
CA LEU A 288 -6.09 -1.10 17.74
C LEU A 288 -7.12 -1.70 16.76
N GLY A 289 -7.93 -0.86 16.10
CA GLY A 289 -8.93 -1.29 15.12
C GLY A 289 -8.43 -2.32 14.10
N PRO A 290 -7.31 -2.09 13.39
CA PRO A 290 -6.72 -3.07 12.48
C PRO A 290 -6.50 -4.45 13.10
N TYR A 291 -5.94 -4.48 14.30
CA TYR A 291 -5.66 -5.71 15.02
C TYR A 291 -6.95 -6.41 15.41
N GLU A 292 -7.91 -5.69 16.00
CA GLU A 292 -9.19 -6.25 16.45
C GLU A 292 -9.97 -6.87 15.28
N VAL A 293 -10.04 -6.17 14.15
CA VAL A 293 -10.76 -6.63 12.96
C VAL A 293 -10.03 -7.80 12.31
N TRP A 294 -8.71 -7.73 12.15
CA TRP A 294 -7.91 -8.84 11.62
C TRP A 294 -8.08 -10.10 12.48
N ARG A 295 -8.01 -9.94 13.80
CA ARG A 295 -8.16 -11.02 14.76
C ARG A 295 -9.56 -11.65 14.64
N ALA A 296 -10.61 -10.83 14.63
CA ALA A 296 -11.99 -11.31 14.50
C ALA A 296 -12.21 -12.09 13.19
N ALA A 297 -11.59 -11.67 12.08
CA ALA A 297 -11.69 -12.36 10.80
C ALA A 297 -10.91 -13.69 10.75
N ASN A 298 -9.98 -13.91 11.69
CA ASN A 298 -9.03 -15.03 11.63
C ASN A 298 -9.04 -15.91 12.91
N VAL A 299 -10.05 -15.80 13.76
CA VAL A 299 -10.20 -16.68 14.93
C VAL A 299 -10.19 -18.15 14.49
N GLY A 300 -9.41 -18.98 15.19
CA GLY A 300 -9.24 -20.41 14.90
C GLY A 300 -8.25 -20.72 13.76
N ARG A 301 -7.64 -19.71 13.13
CA ARG A 301 -6.60 -19.89 12.10
C ARG A 301 -5.21 -19.82 12.71
N ARG A 302 -4.23 -20.43 12.05
CA ARG A 302 -2.83 -20.15 12.33
C ARG A 302 -2.45 -18.79 11.77
N VAL A 303 -1.49 -18.12 12.40
CA VAL A 303 -0.96 -16.85 11.88
C VAL A 303 -0.43 -17.02 10.45
N SER A 304 0.21 -18.15 10.13
CA SER A 304 0.66 -18.48 8.77
C SER A 304 -0.44 -18.50 7.73
N ASP A 305 -1.65 -18.86 8.14
CA ASP A 305 -2.80 -19.13 7.25
C ASP A 305 -3.80 -17.97 7.26
N SER A 306 -3.46 -16.88 7.96
CA SER A 306 -4.33 -15.73 8.18
C SER A 306 -4.01 -14.54 7.27
N VAL A 307 -2.74 -14.40 6.87
CA VAL A 307 -2.29 -13.33 5.98
C VAL A 307 -2.55 -13.74 4.54
N MET A 308 -3.24 -12.89 3.80
CA MET A 308 -3.69 -13.12 2.42
C MET A 308 -4.56 -14.37 2.22
N ALA A 309 -5.21 -14.87 3.27
CA ALA A 309 -6.11 -16.02 3.18
C ALA A 309 -7.17 -15.83 2.08
N ASP A 310 -7.36 -16.80 1.19
CA ASP A 310 -8.24 -16.67 0.02
C ASP A 310 -9.69 -16.36 0.39
N ASP A 311 -10.19 -16.94 1.48
CA ASP A 311 -11.54 -16.71 1.96
C ASP A 311 -11.76 -15.29 2.51
N ASN A 312 -10.67 -14.57 2.79
CA ASN A 312 -10.68 -13.15 3.17
C ASN A 312 -10.53 -12.20 1.98
N ALA A 313 -10.50 -12.67 0.72
CA ALA A 313 -10.38 -11.81 -0.45
C ALA A 313 -11.46 -10.70 -0.51
N TRP A 314 -12.70 -11.04 -0.18
CA TRP A 314 -13.82 -10.08 -0.14
C TRP A 314 -13.70 -9.02 0.97
N LEU A 315 -12.99 -9.33 2.06
CA LEU A 315 -12.65 -8.38 3.13
C LEU A 315 -11.52 -7.45 2.68
N ARG A 316 -10.53 -7.98 1.95
CA ARG A 316 -9.45 -7.19 1.36
C ARG A 316 -9.96 -6.15 0.36
N ASP A 317 -10.96 -6.48 -0.44
CA ASP A 317 -11.63 -5.52 -1.34
C ASP A 317 -12.30 -4.35 -0.58
N ARG A 318 -12.65 -4.59 0.68
CA ARG A 318 -13.22 -3.60 1.61
C ARG A 318 -12.16 -2.95 2.49
N ALA A 319 -10.87 -3.21 2.26
CA ALA A 319 -9.76 -2.64 3.01
C ALA A 319 -9.89 -2.84 4.53
N TYR A 320 -10.39 -4.00 4.97
CA TYR A 320 -10.92 -4.20 6.32
C TYR A 320 -9.94 -3.88 7.47
N VAL A 321 -8.63 -4.06 7.26
CA VAL A 321 -7.56 -3.76 8.24
C VAL A 321 -6.95 -2.35 8.10
N LEU A 322 -7.50 -1.50 7.23
CA LEU A 322 -7.03 -0.12 6.97
C LEU A 322 -7.92 0.95 7.61
N TRP A 323 -9.07 0.57 8.18
CA TRP A 323 -10.04 1.49 8.77
C TRP A 323 -9.88 1.66 10.28
N ASP A 324 -10.18 2.85 10.80
CA ASP A 324 -10.18 3.08 12.24
C ASP A 324 -11.21 2.17 12.93
N GLY A 325 -10.89 1.64 14.12
CA GLY A 325 -11.81 0.77 14.88
C GLY A 325 -13.15 1.45 15.17
N ASP A 326 -13.13 2.76 15.45
CA ASP A 326 -14.34 3.60 15.59
C ASP A 326 -15.19 3.62 14.31
N ARG A 327 -14.56 3.67 13.14
CA ARG A 327 -15.27 3.64 11.86
C ARG A 327 -15.89 2.27 11.65
N VAL A 328 -15.14 1.19 11.87
CA VAL A 328 -15.64 -0.18 11.72
C VAL A 328 -16.84 -0.46 12.61
N ARG A 329 -16.82 0.01 13.86
CA ARG A 329 -17.98 -0.05 14.76
C ARG A 329 -19.19 0.72 14.23
N LYS A 330 -18.99 1.93 13.68
CA LYS A 330 -20.06 2.71 13.04
C LYS A 330 -20.60 2.06 11.77
N MET A 331 -19.77 1.28 11.06
CA MET A 331 -20.16 0.49 9.90
C MET A 331 -21.02 -0.73 10.29
N GLY A 332 -21.04 -1.12 11.57
CA GLY A 332 -21.71 -2.33 12.04
C GLY A 332 -20.96 -3.62 11.68
N GLY A 333 -19.65 -3.52 11.44
CA GLY A 333 -18.81 -4.61 10.94
C GLY A 333 -18.86 -4.79 9.42
N PHE A 334 -18.19 -5.81 8.92
CA PHE A 334 -18.19 -6.19 7.50
C PHE A 334 -19.16 -7.35 7.28
N LYS A 335 -20.00 -7.26 6.25
CA LYS A 335 -20.95 -8.30 5.86
C LYS A 335 -20.62 -8.81 4.47
N LYS A 336 -20.72 -10.13 4.26
CA LYS A 336 -20.53 -10.72 2.94
C LYS A 336 -21.78 -10.49 2.09
N ASP A 337 -21.60 -10.27 0.80
CA ASP A 337 -22.72 -10.11 -0.13
C ASP A 337 -23.56 -11.40 -0.13
N GLY A 338 -24.82 -11.30 0.31
CA GLY A 338 -25.75 -12.45 0.41
C GLY A 338 -26.06 -12.91 1.84
N ASP A 339 -25.37 -12.39 2.86
CA ASP A 339 -25.79 -12.59 4.24
C ASP A 339 -26.96 -11.64 4.54
N GLU A 340 -28.20 -12.14 4.45
CA GLU A 340 -29.41 -11.40 4.86
C GLU A 340 -29.32 -11.01 6.35
N ALA A 341 -29.77 -9.79 6.66
CA ALA A 341 -29.59 -9.13 7.96
C ALA A 341 -30.52 -9.63 9.07
#